data_AF-A0A379B5Z6-F1
#
_entry.id   AF-A0A379B5Z6-F1
#
_cell.length_a   1.000
_cell.length_b   1.000
_cell.length_c   1.000
_cell.angle_alpha   90.00
_cell.angle_beta   90.00
_cell.angle_gamma   90.00
#
_symmetry.space_group_name_H-M   'P 1'
#
loop_
_entity.id
_entity.type
_entity.pdbx_description
1 polymer ?
#
loop_
_entity_poly.entity_id
_entity_poly.type
_entity_poly.pdbx_seq_one_letter_code
_entity_poly.pdbx_strand_id
1 'polypeptide(L)'
;MSISFFKRHRICCYVFLTPLCLFLLCSYDWIAAEIITPFRCEMWKGKEVEVFLTPQEWRSLSGVNESLKDTEWPYYSTIEGEPETDPFFIKNQGIYQPSMSFNKNLHDLISVNSRYPNLNLYVYINPTTILGHDTYILYDHKLKAKILQYNEIAGYYEIPFVGLTNRIACNLDQKHYDLIESYLN
;
A
#
# COMPACT_ATOMS: atom_id res chain seq x y z
N MET A 1 49.56 32.54 -19.60
CA MET A 1 48.28 31.85 -19.30
C MET A 1 47.88 32.21 -17.88
N SER A 2 46.87 33.07 -17.69
CA SER A 2 46.68 33.78 -16.42
C SER A 2 46.03 32.92 -15.33
N ILE A 3 46.64 32.92 -14.13
CA ILE A 3 46.18 32.27 -12.90
C ILE A 3 44.75 32.72 -12.49
N SER A 4 44.30 33.89 -12.95
CA SER A 4 42.96 34.43 -12.64
C SER A 4 41.82 33.66 -13.29
N PHE A 5 42.03 33.07 -14.48
CA PHE A 5 41.01 32.26 -15.17
C PHE A 5 40.67 30.99 -14.39
N PHE A 6 41.70 30.31 -13.85
CA PHE A 6 41.53 29.12 -13.02
C PHE A 6 40.88 29.39 -11.66
N LYS A 7 41.18 30.52 -11.01
CA LYS A 7 40.52 30.91 -9.75
C LYS A 7 39.03 31.24 -9.96
N ARG A 8 38.68 31.93 -11.04
CA ARG A 8 37.29 32.28 -11.36
C ARG A 8 36.44 31.05 -11.70
N HIS A 9 36.99 30.09 -12.44
CA HIS A 9 36.35 28.80 -12.71
C HIS A 9 36.20 27.93 -11.46
N ARG A 10 37.22 27.89 -10.57
CA ARG A 10 37.11 27.17 -9.28
C ARG A 10 35.99 27.72 -8.41
N ILE A 11 35.81 29.04 -8.37
CA ILE A 11 34.73 29.68 -7.61
C ILE A 11 33.37 29.34 -8.23
N CYS A 12 33.18 29.43 -9.55
CA CYS A 12 31.93 29.00 -10.18
C CYS A 12 31.62 27.52 -9.96
N CYS A 13 32.61 26.63 -10.08
CA CYS A 13 32.38 25.20 -9.85
C CYS A 13 32.08 24.89 -8.37
N TYR A 14 32.73 25.54 -7.40
CA TYR A 14 32.41 25.31 -5.99
C TYR A 14 31.11 25.99 -5.54
N VAL A 15 30.77 27.15 -6.09
CA VAL A 15 29.59 27.93 -5.67
C VAL A 15 28.31 27.43 -6.33
N PHE A 16 28.37 26.89 -7.56
CA PHE A 16 27.16 26.39 -8.24
C PHE A 16 27.09 24.87 -8.30
N LEU A 17 28.21 24.20 -8.55
CA LEU A 17 28.23 22.75 -8.76
C LEU A 17 28.16 21.98 -7.44
N THR A 18 28.76 22.50 -6.35
CA THR A 18 28.67 21.86 -5.02
C THR A 18 27.25 21.92 -4.44
N PRO A 19 26.54 23.07 -4.42
CA PRO A 19 25.16 23.10 -3.95
C PRO A 19 24.22 22.29 -4.84
N LEU A 20 24.44 22.27 -6.15
CA LEU A 20 23.68 21.44 -7.07
C LEU A 20 23.88 19.94 -6.78
N CYS A 21 25.11 19.48 -6.60
CA CYS A 21 25.39 18.09 -6.24
C CYS A 21 24.78 17.73 -4.88
N LEU A 22 24.87 18.61 -3.88
CA LEU A 22 24.26 18.40 -2.57
C LEU A 22 22.73 18.32 -2.68
N PHE A 23 22.10 19.21 -3.43
CA PHE A 23 20.66 19.17 -3.67
C PHE A 23 20.23 17.87 -4.35
N LEU A 24 20.97 17.43 -5.38
CA LEU A 24 20.69 16.17 -6.08
C LEU A 24 20.86 14.95 -5.17
N LEU A 25 21.88 14.94 -4.29
CA LEU A 25 22.08 13.86 -3.33
C LEU A 25 20.96 13.81 -2.29
N CYS A 26 20.56 14.95 -1.74
CA CYS A 26 19.48 15.03 -0.75
C CYS A 26 18.10 14.78 -1.35
N SER A 27 17.93 15.02 -2.64
CA SER A 27 16.65 14.86 -3.36
C SER A 27 16.60 13.61 -4.23
N TYR A 28 17.61 12.74 -4.14
CA TYR A 28 17.76 11.60 -5.04
C TYR A 28 16.53 10.67 -4.98
N ASP A 29 16.10 10.31 -3.77
CA ASP A 29 14.98 9.39 -3.56
C ASP A 29 13.67 9.97 -4.10
N TRP A 30 13.43 11.26 -3.86
CA TRP A 30 12.29 11.97 -4.42
C TRP A 30 12.30 11.98 -5.95
N ILE A 31 13.42 12.38 -6.56
CA ILE A 31 13.58 12.41 -8.02
C ILE A 31 13.42 11.01 -8.61
N ALA A 32 14.01 9.99 -7.98
CA ALA A 32 13.91 8.61 -8.40
C ALA A 32 12.46 8.11 -8.32
N ALA A 33 11.75 8.39 -7.23
CA ALA A 33 10.34 8.03 -7.07
C ALA A 33 9.46 8.69 -8.15
N GLU A 34 9.61 10.00 -8.39
CA GLU A 34 8.86 10.76 -9.40
C GLU A 34 9.11 10.26 -10.83
N ILE A 35 10.35 9.92 -11.16
CA ILE A 35 10.69 9.48 -12.51
C ILE A 35 10.33 8.01 -12.73
N ILE A 36 10.67 7.12 -11.79
CA ILE A 36 10.61 5.67 -12.00
C ILE A 36 9.18 5.13 -11.77
N THR A 37 8.44 5.70 -10.81
CA THR A 37 7.11 5.17 -10.45
C THR A 37 6.13 5.17 -11.63
N PRO A 38 5.99 6.24 -12.43
CA PRO A 38 5.12 6.22 -13.60
C PRO A 38 5.43 5.10 -14.60
N PHE A 39 6.72 4.79 -14.84
CA PHE A 39 7.10 3.65 -15.68
C PHE A 39 6.70 2.33 -15.06
N ARG A 40 6.89 2.18 -13.73
CA ARG A 40 6.46 0.97 -13.01
C ARG A 40 4.94 0.81 -13.07
N CYS A 41 4.17 1.89 -12.98
CA CYS A 41 2.72 1.87 -13.14
C CYS A 41 2.31 1.29 -14.49
N GLU A 42 2.89 1.77 -15.58
CA GLU A 42 2.59 1.25 -16.92
C GLU A 42 3.03 -0.21 -17.08
N MET A 43 4.16 -0.63 -16.50
CA MET A 43 4.61 -2.02 -16.54
C MET A 43 3.70 -2.99 -15.77
N TRP A 44 3.04 -2.50 -14.74
CA TRP A 44 2.15 -3.25 -13.86
C TRP A 44 0.68 -3.20 -14.27
N LYS A 45 0.36 -2.39 -15.28
CA LYS A 45 -0.99 -2.26 -15.80
C LYS A 45 -1.57 -3.61 -16.24
N GLY A 46 -2.71 -3.98 -15.67
CA GLY A 46 -3.36 -5.27 -15.87
C GLY A 46 -2.79 -6.44 -15.04
N LYS A 47 -1.84 -6.19 -14.15
CA LYS A 47 -1.21 -7.17 -13.23
C LYS A 47 -1.35 -6.77 -11.77
N GLU A 48 -2.09 -5.72 -11.49
CA GLU A 48 -2.31 -5.19 -10.15
C GLU A 48 -3.11 -6.19 -9.32
N VAL A 49 -4.01 -6.94 -9.97
CA VAL A 49 -4.94 -7.86 -9.31
C VAL A 49 -4.52 -9.31 -9.54
N GLU A 50 -4.35 -10.04 -8.45
CA GLU A 50 -4.20 -11.49 -8.43
C GLU A 50 -5.45 -12.15 -7.85
N VAL A 51 -6.14 -12.94 -8.68
CA VAL A 51 -7.31 -13.71 -8.27
C VAL A 51 -6.88 -15.12 -7.86
N PHE A 52 -7.20 -15.51 -6.63
CA PHE A 52 -6.96 -16.87 -6.11
C PHE A 52 -8.24 -17.71 -6.12
N LEU A 53 -9.39 -17.07 -5.88
CA LEU A 53 -10.70 -17.68 -5.97
C LEU A 53 -11.63 -16.73 -6.73
N THR A 54 -12.29 -17.25 -7.76
CA THR A 54 -13.40 -16.55 -8.40
C THR A 54 -14.57 -16.44 -7.42
N PRO A 55 -15.50 -15.48 -7.60
CA PRO A 55 -16.67 -15.38 -6.73
C PRO A 55 -17.50 -16.66 -6.71
N GLN A 56 -17.58 -17.39 -7.83
CA GLN A 56 -18.29 -18.66 -7.93
C GLN A 56 -17.61 -19.77 -7.10
N GLU A 57 -16.28 -19.90 -7.20
CA GLU A 57 -15.51 -20.87 -6.42
C GLU A 57 -15.60 -20.56 -4.92
N TRP A 58 -15.43 -19.29 -4.54
CA TRP A 58 -15.55 -18.87 -3.15
C TRP A 58 -16.95 -19.20 -2.60
N ARG A 59 -18.03 -18.86 -3.31
CA ARG A 59 -19.41 -19.18 -2.89
C ARG A 59 -19.62 -20.68 -2.70
N SER A 60 -19.13 -21.49 -3.65
CA SER A 60 -19.23 -22.96 -3.56
C SER A 60 -18.49 -23.53 -2.34
N LEU A 61 -17.36 -22.95 -1.96
CA LEU A 61 -16.56 -23.41 -0.82
C LEU A 61 -17.06 -22.88 0.52
N SER A 62 -17.47 -21.61 0.56
CA SER A 62 -17.91 -20.91 1.78
C SER A 62 -19.32 -21.35 2.22
N GLY A 63 -20.14 -21.78 1.25
CA GLY A 63 -21.57 -22.05 1.41
C GLY A 63 -22.42 -20.78 1.36
N VAL A 64 -21.84 -19.64 0.97
CA VAL A 64 -22.55 -18.37 0.80
C VAL A 64 -23.18 -18.34 -0.59
N ASN A 65 -24.50 -18.27 -0.65
CA ASN A 65 -25.24 -18.30 -1.92
C ASN A 65 -25.75 -16.93 -2.38
N GLU A 66 -25.51 -15.88 -1.60
CA GLU A 66 -25.99 -14.53 -1.86
C GLU A 66 -24.85 -13.58 -2.27
N SER A 67 -25.24 -12.47 -2.88
CA SER A 67 -24.36 -11.35 -3.21
C SER A 67 -24.00 -10.57 -1.94
N LEU A 68 -22.80 -9.98 -1.92
CA LEU A 68 -22.35 -9.08 -0.84
C LEU A 68 -22.63 -7.60 -1.13
N LYS A 69 -23.38 -7.28 -2.19
CA LYS A 69 -23.56 -5.91 -2.72
C LYS A 69 -24.08 -4.86 -1.74
N ASP A 70 -24.73 -5.29 -0.66
CA ASP A 70 -25.30 -4.39 0.36
C ASP A 70 -24.71 -4.64 1.75
N THR A 71 -23.55 -5.31 1.82
CA THR A 71 -22.84 -5.53 3.09
C THR A 71 -21.91 -4.38 3.39
N GLU A 72 -21.90 -3.94 4.64
CA GLU A 72 -20.96 -2.93 5.12
C GLU A 72 -19.60 -3.56 5.45
N TRP A 73 -18.55 -2.76 5.34
CA TRP A 73 -17.18 -3.11 5.71
C TRP A 73 -16.69 -2.17 6.83
N PRO A 74 -17.10 -2.39 8.10
CA PRO A 74 -16.56 -1.66 9.23
C PRO A 74 -15.04 -1.59 9.22
N TYR A 75 -14.50 -0.38 9.34
CA TYR A 75 -13.07 -0.15 9.42
C TYR A 75 -12.54 -0.53 10.80
N TYR A 76 -11.47 -1.32 10.83
CA TYR A 76 -10.82 -1.75 12.05
C TYR A 76 -9.77 -0.71 12.48
N SER A 77 -10.15 0.20 13.37
CA SER A 77 -9.23 1.19 13.93
C SER A 77 -8.67 0.72 15.27
N THR A 78 -7.50 0.08 15.28
CA THR A 78 -6.79 -0.16 16.55
C THR A 78 -5.66 0.82 16.77
N ILE A 79 -5.67 1.43 17.96
CA ILE A 79 -4.52 2.12 18.52
C ILE A 79 -3.75 1.09 19.36
N GLU A 80 -2.46 0.92 19.09
CA GLU A 80 -1.62 -0.03 19.81
C GLU A 80 -1.66 0.26 21.33
N GLY A 81 -2.01 -0.75 22.13
CA GLY A 81 -2.12 -0.64 23.59
C GLY A 81 -3.48 -0.18 24.11
N GLU A 82 -4.43 0.18 23.24
CA GLU A 82 -5.80 0.50 23.63
C GLU A 82 -6.76 -0.68 23.37
N PRO A 83 -7.72 -0.94 24.27
CA PRO A 83 -8.71 -1.97 24.05
C PRO A 83 -9.67 -1.58 22.91
N GLU A 84 -10.12 -2.57 22.14
CA GLU A 84 -11.17 -2.38 21.15
C GLU A 84 -12.46 -1.88 21.83
N THR A 85 -13.08 -0.85 21.25
CA THR A 85 -14.28 -0.19 21.80
C THR A 85 -15.50 -0.34 20.91
N ASP A 86 -15.32 -0.71 19.65
CA ASP A 86 -16.43 -0.89 18.71
C ASP A 86 -17.22 -2.18 19.04
N PRO A 87 -18.54 -2.09 19.28
CA PRO A 87 -19.36 -3.24 19.63
C PRO A 87 -19.35 -4.37 18.58
N PHE A 88 -19.23 -4.05 17.30
CA PHE A 88 -19.16 -5.05 16.23
C PHE A 88 -17.89 -5.90 16.38
N PHE A 89 -16.75 -5.25 16.57
CA PHE A 89 -15.47 -5.93 16.73
C PHE A 89 -15.41 -6.71 18.05
N ILE A 90 -15.87 -6.13 19.16
CA ILE A 90 -15.96 -6.81 20.46
C ILE A 90 -16.82 -8.09 20.36
N LYS A 91 -17.99 -8.02 19.72
CA LYS A 91 -18.89 -9.18 19.57
C LYS A 91 -18.29 -10.30 18.73
N ASN A 92 -17.46 -9.96 17.74
CA ASN A 92 -16.86 -10.91 16.80
C ASN A 92 -15.40 -11.26 17.14
N GLN A 93 -14.96 -10.98 18.36
CA GLN A 93 -13.62 -11.36 18.83
C GLN A 93 -13.37 -12.86 18.62
N GLY A 94 -12.21 -13.18 18.05
CA GLY A 94 -11.80 -14.55 17.73
C GLY A 94 -12.26 -15.09 16.37
N ILE A 95 -13.08 -14.35 15.62
CA ILE A 95 -13.46 -14.70 14.24
C ILE A 95 -12.49 -14.09 13.22
N TYR A 96 -11.95 -12.91 13.55
CA TYR A 96 -10.91 -12.24 12.77
C TYR A 96 -9.58 -12.21 13.54
N GLN A 97 -8.48 -11.98 12.82
CA GLN A 97 -7.17 -11.72 13.41
C GLN A 97 -6.74 -10.27 13.12
N PRO A 98 -6.30 -9.49 14.12
CA PRO A 98 -5.84 -8.11 13.91
C PRO A 98 -4.66 -7.99 12.96
N SER A 99 -3.83 -9.01 12.85
CA SER A 99 -2.71 -9.07 11.90
C SER A 99 -2.48 -10.49 11.41
N MET A 100 -1.98 -10.62 10.18
CA MET A 100 -1.75 -11.89 9.50
C MET A 100 -0.46 -11.83 8.68
N SER A 101 0.35 -12.89 8.71
CA SER A 101 1.55 -12.96 7.86
C SER A 101 1.21 -13.58 6.51
N PHE A 102 1.49 -12.84 5.44
CA PHE A 102 1.44 -13.32 4.06
C PHE A 102 2.80 -13.12 3.41
N ASN A 103 3.37 -14.18 2.84
CA ASN A 103 4.68 -14.14 2.17
C ASN A 103 5.80 -13.52 3.04
N LYS A 104 5.77 -13.78 4.36
CA LYS A 104 6.69 -13.22 5.39
C LYS A 104 6.50 -11.73 5.72
N ASN A 105 5.51 -11.07 5.11
CA ASN A 105 5.14 -9.70 5.45
C ASN A 105 3.94 -9.72 6.39
N LEU A 106 4.03 -8.99 7.50
CA LEU A 106 2.91 -8.81 8.41
C LEU A 106 1.94 -7.81 7.81
N HIS A 107 0.69 -8.22 7.61
CA HIS A 107 -0.39 -7.35 7.16
C HIS A 107 -1.33 -7.08 8.33
N ASP A 108 -1.78 -5.84 8.44
CA ASP A 108 -2.71 -5.39 9.45
C ASP A 108 -4.15 -5.45 8.92
N LEU A 109 -5.08 -5.80 9.79
CA LEU A 109 -6.50 -5.82 9.47
C LEU A 109 -6.99 -4.39 9.27
N ILE A 110 -7.69 -4.15 8.17
CA ILE A 110 -8.26 -2.83 7.85
C ILE A 110 -9.78 -2.84 7.86
N SER A 111 -10.42 -3.92 7.44
CA SER A 111 -11.87 -4.02 7.52
C SER A 111 -12.34 -5.47 7.59
N VAL A 112 -13.56 -5.65 8.08
CA VAL A 112 -14.23 -6.95 8.20
C VAL A 112 -15.61 -6.81 7.60
N ASN A 113 -16.09 -7.82 6.88
CA ASN A 113 -17.44 -7.81 6.37
C ASN A 113 -18.47 -7.93 7.51
N SER A 114 -19.40 -6.98 7.59
CA SER A 114 -20.42 -6.90 8.65
C SER A 114 -21.32 -8.15 8.76
N ARG A 115 -21.60 -8.80 7.62
CA ARG A 115 -22.47 -9.99 7.56
C ARG A 115 -21.70 -11.29 7.66
N TYR A 116 -20.46 -11.32 7.17
CA TYR A 116 -19.58 -12.48 7.20
C TYR A 116 -18.25 -12.14 7.90
N PRO A 117 -18.18 -12.17 9.24
CA PRO A 117 -17.00 -11.69 9.97
C PRO A 117 -15.73 -12.52 9.81
N ASN A 118 -15.78 -13.63 9.05
CA ASN A 118 -14.59 -14.39 8.63
C ASN A 118 -13.93 -13.79 7.39
N LEU A 119 -14.65 -12.92 6.67
CA LEU A 119 -14.20 -12.29 5.44
C LEU A 119 -13.57 -10.94 5.80
N ASN A 120 -12.27 -10.85 5.60
CA ASN A 120 -11.43 -9.78 6.12
C ASN A 120 -10.59 -9.18 5.02
N LEU A 121 -10.32 -7.90 5.15
CA LEU A 121 -9.39 -7.18 4.32
C LEU A 121 -8.15 -6.84 5.14
N TYR A 122 -6.98 -7.17 4.59
CA TYR A 122 -5.68 -6.94 5.19
C TYR A 122 -4.84 -6.01 4.32
N VAL A 123 -4.05 -5.12 4.93
CA VAL A 123 -3.10 -4.24 4.23
C VAL A 123 -1.69 -4.48 4.70
N TYR A 124 -0.73 -4.38 3.80
CA TYR A 124 0.67 -4.18 4.14
C TYR A 124 1.17 -2.97 3.38
N ILE A 125 1.68 -2.00 4.12
CA ILE A 125 2.28 -0.78 3.60
C ILE A 125 3.77 -0.86 3.92
N ASN A 126 4.61 -0.86 2.89
CA ASN A 126 6.06 -0.94 3.08
C ASN A 126 6.80 0.27 2.51
N PRO A 127 6.99 1.33 3.32
CA PRO A 127 7.70 2.51 2.90
C PRO A 127 9.23 2.35 2.95
N THR A 128 9.77 1.19 3.32
CA THR A 128 11.22 1.02 3.56
C THR A 128 12.08 1.11 2.31
N THR A 129 11.49 1.04 1.12
CA THR A 129 12.22 1.13 -0.14
C THR A 129 11.62 2.20 -1.03
N ILE A 130 12.47 2.93 -1.76
CA ILE A 130 12.06 3.98 -2.69
C ILE A 130 11.08 3.44 -3.73
N LEU A 131 11.25 2.17 -4.13
CA LEU A 131 10.45 1.50 -5.15
C LEU A 131 9.68 0.34 -4.51
N GLY A 132 8.60 0.66 -3.81
CA GLY A 132 7.77 -0.30 -3.09
C GLY A 132 6.49 -0.68 -3.82
N HIS A 133 5.64 -1.41 -3.11
CA HIS A 133 4.22 -1.57 -3.41
C HIS A 133 3.48 -1.93 -2.12
N ASP A 134 2.24 -1.46 -2.01
CA ASP A 134 1.34 -1.86 -0.94
C ASP A 134 0.54 -3.07 -1.40
N THR A 135 0.21 -3.96 -0.47
CA THR A 135 -0.57 -5.16 -0.77
C THR A 135 -1.83 -5.20 0.05
N TYR A 136 -2.96 -5.34 -0.64
CA TYR A 136 -4.29 -5.47 -0.05
C TYR A 136 -4.81 -6.87 -0.33
N ILE A 137 -5.22 -7.60 0.70
CA ILE A 137 -5.59 -9.01 0.60
C ILE A 137 -6.99 -9.21 1.16
N LEU A 138 -7.89 -9.70 0.31
CA LEU A 138 -9.17 -10.25 0.72
C LEU A 138 -8.99 -11.71 1.13
N TYR A 139 -9.32 -12.02 2.38
CA TYR A 139 -9.07 -13.31 2.99
C TYR A 139 -10.30 -13.86 3.70
N ASP A 140 -10.54 -15.15 3.57
CA ASP A 140 -11.59 -15.87 4.31
C ASP A 140 -10.95 -16.79 5.36
N HIS A 141 -11.15 -16.45 6.64
CA HIS A 141 -10.64 -17.22 7.79
C HIS A 141 -11.27 -18.59 7.95
N LYS A 142 -12.53 -18.75 7.54
CA LYS A 142 -13.21 -20.05 7.61
C LYS A 142 -12.62 -21.02 6.59
N LEU A 143 -12.32 -20.52 5.38
CA LEU A 143 -11.68 -21.30 4.32
C LEU A 143 -10.16 -21.37 4.44
N LYS A 144 -9.57 -20.49 5.25
CA LYS A 144 -8.12 -20.26 5.35
C LYS A 144 -7.47 -19.93 4.01
N ALA A 145 -8.18 -19.20 3.16
CA ALA A 145 -7.78 -18.96 1.78
C ALA A 145 -7.75 -17.47 1.44
N LYS A 146 -6.74 -17.06 0.66
CA LYS A 146 -6.77 -15.79 -0.07
C LYS A 146 -7.82 -15.89 -1.16
N ILE A 147 -8.58 -14.82 -1.37
CA ILE A 147 -9.56 -14.71 -2.45
C ILE A 147 -9.00 -13.83 -3.56
N LEU A 148 -8.50 -12.66 -3.16
CA LEU A 148 -8.02 -11.61 -4.04
C LEU A 148 -6.83 -10.91 -3.39
N GLN A 149 -5.85 -10.51 -4.19
CA GLN A 149 -4.80 -9.58 -3.79
C GLN A 149 -4.72 -8.44 -4.79
N TYR A 150 -4.63 -7.21 -4.29
CA TYR A 150 -4.34 -6.03 -5.08
C TYR A 150 -2.96 -5.50 -4.69
N ASN A 151 -2.12 -5.24 -5.68
CA ASN A 151 -0.79 -4.68 -5.53
C ASN A 151 -0.80 -3.23 -6.00
N GLU A 152 -0.73 -2.28 -5.07
CA GLU A 152 -0.62 -0.85 -5.38
C GLU A 152 0.85 -0.47 -5.51
N ILE A 153 1.32 -0.25 -6.74
CA ILE A 153 2.69 0.19 -6.96
C ILE A 153 2.86 1.63 -6.49
N ALA A 154 3.86 1.84 -5.65
CA ALA A 154 4.18 3.15 -5.08
C ALA A 154 5.69 3.42 -5.06
N GLY A 155 6.03 4.70 -5.14
CA GLY A 155 7.36 5.23 -4.87
C GLY A 155 7.35 6.00 -3.55
N TYR A 156 8.21 5.63 -2.62
CA TYR A 156 8.31 6.23 -1.29
C TYR A 156 9.54 7.12 -1.19
N TYR A 157 9.40 8.28 -0.58
CA TYR A 157 10.53 9.17 -0.34
C TYR A 157 10.31 10.06 0.88
N GLU A 158 11.40 10.56 1.43
CA GLU A 158 11.37 11.62 2.43
C GLU A 158 11.51 12.97 1.72
N ILE A 159 10.64 13.93 2.06
CA ILE A 159 10.68 15.28 1.49
C ILE A 159 12.00 15.93 1.93
N PRO A 160 12.88 16.33 0.99
CA PRO A 160 14.16 16.91 1.32
C PRO A 160 13.99 18.14 2.21
N PHE A 161 14.84 18.27 3.23
CA PHE A 161 14.87 19.40 4.18
C PHE A 161 13.65 19.54 5.11
N VAL A 162 12.61 18.73 4.95
CA VAL A 162 11.39 18.73 5.80
C VAL A 162 11.31 17.47 6.67
N GLY A 163 11.81 16.35 6.16
CA GLY A 163 11.88 15.08 6.90
C GLY A 163 10.54 14.33 7.02
N LEU A 164 9.54 14.75 6.24
CA LEU A 164 8.24 14.09 6.17
C LEU A 164 8.25 13.02 5.09
N THR A 165 7.66 11.87 5.35
CA THR A 165 7.47 10.83 4.33
C THR A 165 6.36 11.22 3.37
N ASN A 166 6.56 10.92 2.08
CA ASN A 166 5.59 11.10 1.03
C ASN A 166 5.64 9.92 0.05
N ARG A 167 4.61 9.81 -0.79
CA ARG A 167 4.52 8.75 -1.80
C ARG A 167 3.89 9.22 -3.09
N ILE A 168 4.24 8.53 -4.17
CA ILE A 168 3.59 8.62 -5.48
C ILE A 168 3.05 7.24 -5.79
N ALA A 169 1.77 7.14 -6.13
CA ALA A 169 1.11 5.87 -6.42
C ALA A 169 0.39 5.93 -7.76
N CYS A 170 0.19 4.78 -8.39
CA CYS A 170 -0.40 4.69 -9.73
C CYS A 170 -1.88 5.09 -9.80
N ASN A 171 -2.62 4.94 -8.69
CA ASN A 171 -4.05 5.22 -8.61
C ASN A 171 -4.38 5.89 -7.26
N LEU A 172 -4.27 7.22 -7.19
CA LEU A 172 -4.59 7.98 -5.97
C LEU A 172 -6.08 7.98 -5.60
N ASP A 173 -6.96 7.49 -6.47
CA ASP A 173 -8.42 7.66 -6.41
C ASP A 173 -9.17 6.68 -5.47
N GLN A 174 -8.53 6.01 -4.52
CA GLN A 174 -9.16 5.02 -3.59
C GLN A 174 -9.89 3.81 -4.24
N LYS A 175 -9.94 3.71 -5.56
CA LYS A 175 -10.67 2.66 -6.33
C LYS A 175 -10.26 1.22 -6.00
N HIS A 176 -9.13 1.01 -5.33
CA HIS A 176 -8.69 -0.33 -4.93
C HIS A 176 -9.56 -0.92 -3.81
N TYR A 177 -10.04 -0.12 -2.85
CA TYR A 177 -10.97 -0.60 -1.82
C TYR A 177 -12.31 -1.00 -2.44
N ASP A 178 -12.88 -0.11 -3.25
CA ASP A 178 -14.13 -0.38 -3.97
C ASP A 178 -14.04 -1.67 -4.81
N LEU A 179 -12.90 -1.88 -5.49
CA LEU A 179 -12.69 -3.09 -6.29
C LEU A 179 -12.67 -4.36 -5.42
N ILE A 180 -11.99 -4.33 -4.28
CA ILE A 180 -11.88 -5.49 -3.40
C ILE A 180 -13.20 -5.77 -2.69
N GLU A 181 -13.85 -4.74 -2.14
CA GLU A 181 -15.13 -4.85 -1.44
C GLU A 181 -16.25 -5.30 -2.38
N SER A 182 -16.21 -4.86 -3.65
CA SER A 182 -17.21 -5.25 -4.65
C SER A 182 -16.90 -6.55 -5.40
N TYR A 183 -15.71 -7.14 -5.22
CA TYR A 183 -15.29 -8.33 -5.97
C TYR A 183 -16.24 -9.52 -5.79
N LEU A 184 -16.80 -9.68 -4.58
CA LEU A 184 -17.70 -10.78 -4.22
C LEU A 184 -19.19 -10.41 -4.35
N ASN A 185 -19.50 -9.26 -4.95
CA ASN A 185 -20.87 -8.87 -5.26
C ASN A 185 -21.52 -9.78 -6.33
#